data_AF-A0AA36N6J2-F1
#
_entry.id   AF-A0AA36N6J2-F1
#
_cell.length_a   1.000
_cell.length_b   1.000
_cell.length_c   1.000
_cell.angle_alpha   90.00
_cell.angle_beta   90.00
_cell.angle_gamma   90.00
#
_symmetry.space_group_name_H-M   'P 1'
#
loop_
_entity.id
_entity.type
_entity.pdbx_description
1 polymer ?
#
loop_
_entity_poly.entity_id
_entity_poly.type
_entity_poly.pdbx_seq_one_letter_code
_entity_poly.pdbx_strand_id
1 'polypeptide(L)'
;MPSMASTATVRLATASCSKVWKSWAGGSSRDLQTMRSRRQFLAIFRCLNPSGHGTLARGDWNILQQVKQDVEQSLIECVQYLLRVSDHSWTTAWSKLDLECEDQLDRSTWQAALTRLGYHGPADVVFRYATSSSETLMTWEKFSKLEKWVTQPFDDAK
;
A
#
# COMPACT_ATOMS: atom_id res chain seq x y z
N MET A 1 3.44 -41.41 16.58
CA MET A 1 2.33 -40.44 16.61
C MET A 1 2.93 -39.04 16.64
N PRO A 2 2.58 -38.13 15.71
CA PRO A 2 3.22 -36.82 15.61
C PRO A 2 2.45 -35.72 16.36
N SER A 3 3.11 -34.57 16.52
CA SER A 3 2.56 -33.23 16.73
C SER A 3 2.42 -32.73 18.17
N MET A 4 3.34 -31.85 18.56
CA MET A 4 3.00 -30.67 19.35
C MET A 4 3.57 -29.43 18.67
N ALA A 5 2.68 -28.64 18.08
CA ALA A 5 2.99 -27.34 17.51
C ALA A 5 3.35 -26.36 18.63
N SER A 6 4.60 -25.89 18.62
CA SER A 6 5.05 -24.78 19.44
C SER A 6 4.39 -23.49 18.97
N THR A 7 3.45 -22.97 19.75
CA THR A 7 2.77 -21.70 19.46
C THR A 7 3.56 -20.58 20.11
N ALA A 8 4.40 -19.88 19.33
CA ALA A 8 5.12 -18.70 19.79
C ALA A 8 4.14 -17.55 20.07
N THR A 9 3.84 -17.33 21.36
CA THR A 9 3.02 -16.20 21.83
C THR A 9 3.93 -15.01 22.08
N VAL A 10 3.80 -13.96 21.26
CA VAL A 10 4.50 -12.68 21.50
C VAL A 10 3.66 -11.85 22.48
N ARG A 11 4.14 -11.69 23.71
CA ARG A 11 3.54 -10.80 24.73
C ARG A 11 4.22 -9.43 24.67
N LEU A 12 3.44 -8.37 24.41
CA LEU A 12 3.86 -6.98 24.61
C LEU A 12 3.19 -6.43 25.86
N ALA A 13 3.99 -6.00 26.83
CA ALA A 13 3.51 -5.42 28.08
C ALA A 13 2.82 -4.08 27.84
N THR A 14 1.52 -3.99 28.16
CA THR A 14 0.77 -2.73 28.16
C THR A 14 0.98 -2.00 29.49
N ALA A 15 1.95 -1.10 29.55
CA ALA A 15 2.07 -0.17 30.67
C ALA A 15 0.95 0.90 30.63
N SER A 16 0.36 1.14 31.80
CA SER A 16 -0.77 2.05 32.06
C SER A 16 -0.52 3.49 31.57
N CYS A 17 -1.45 4.01 30.77
CA CYS A 17 -1.33 5.21 29.93
C CYS A 17 -1.19 6.57 30.66
N SER A 18 -1.30 6.66 31.99
CA SER A 18 -1.46 7.97 32.67
C SER A 18 -0.18 8.60 33.24
N LYS A 19 0.94 7.88 33.35
CA LYS A 19 2.19 8.41 33.96
C LYS A 19 3.29 8.83 32.98
N VAL A 20 3.18 8.52 31.70
CA VAL A 20 4.27 8.74 30.72
C VAL A 20 4.29 10.18 30.15
N TRP A 21 3.18 10.92 30.20
CA TRP A 21 3.05 12.20 29.48
C TRP A 21 3.89 13.36 30.03
N LYS A 22 4.26 13.39 31.31
CA LYS A 22 5.00 14.53 31.92
C LYS A 22 6.51 14.57 31.64
N SER A 23 7.09 13.52 31.04
CA SER A 23 8.56 13.44 30.82
C SER A 23 9.03 13.87 29.42
N TRP A 24 8.14 14.26 28.50
CA TRP A 24 8.44 14.25 27.04
C TRP A 24 8.37 15.62 26.35
N ALA A 25 8.38 16.73 27.09
CA ALA A 25 8.29 18.08 26.52
C ALA A 25 9.59 18.59 25.85
N GLY A 26 10.63 17.74 25.72
CA GLY A 26 11.93 18.11 25.13
C GLY A 26 12.42 17.17 24.02
N GLY A 27 11.52 16.56 23.25
CA GLY A 27 11.87 15.51 22.28
C GLY A 27 12.55 16.00 21.00
N SER A 28 13.63 15.32 20.61
CA SER A 28 14.42 15.52 19.39
C SER A 28 13.66 15.04 18.15
N SER A 29 14.11 15.43 16.94
CA SER A 29 13.52 15.00 15.65
C SER A 29 13.39 13.46 15.50
N ARG A 30 14.31 12.69 16.13
CA ARG A 30 14.24 11.22 16.23
C ARG A 30 13.05 10.70 17.05
N ASP A 31 12.59 11.46 18.05
CA ASP A 31 11.44 11.09 18.89
C ASP A 31 10.12 11.26 18.15
N LEU A 32 10.03 12.27 17.28
CA LEU A 32 8.83 12.54 16.45
C LEU A 32 8.60 11.44 15.41
N GLN A 33 9.66 10.92 14.80
CA GLN A 33 9.57 9.83 13.82
C GLN A 33 9.17 8.51 14.50
N THR A 34 9.77 8.23 15.66
CA THR A 34 9.40 7.09 16.52
C THR A 34 7.94 7.16 16.98
N MET A 35 7.44 8.35 17.29
CA MET A 35 6.04 8.60 17.69
C MET A 35 5.04 8.41 16.53
N ARG A 36 5.36 8.85 15.31
CA ARG A 36 4.51 8.62 14.13
C ARG A 36 4.37 7.13 13.83
N SER A 37 5.47 6.40 13.80
CA SER A 37 5.47 4.95 13.58
C SER A 37 4.68 4.20 14.64
N ARG A 38 4.77 4.63 15.91
CA ARG A 38 4.01 4.04 17.01
C ARG A 38 2.49 4.26 16.87
N ARG A 39 2.06 5.45 16.44
CA ARG A 39 0.63 5.73 16.21
C ARG A 39 0.06 4.93 15.04
N GLN A 40 0.82 4.82 13.95
CA GLN A 40 0.45 4.00 12.79
C GLN A 40 0.35 2.52 13.17
N PHE A 41 1.34 2.02 13.90
CA PHE A 41 1.33 0.64 14.39
C PHE A 41 0.12 0.35 15.28
N LEU A 42 -0.20 1.25 16.22
CA LEU A 42 -1.38 1.10 17.08
C LEU A 42 -2.69 1.21 16.30
N ALA A 43 -2.77 2.06 15.29
CA ALA A 43 -3.94 2.16 14.42
C ALA A 43 -4.14 0.86 13.64
N ILE A 44 -3.09 0.33 13.02
CA ILE A 44 -3.11 -0.96 12.33
C ILE A 44 -3.50 -2.07 13.31
N PHE A 45 -2.86 -2.15 14.48
CA PHE A 45 -3.16 -3.16 15.50
C PHE A 45 -4.62 -3.11 15.95
N ARG A 46 -5.21 -1.92 16.10
CA ARG A 46 -6.63 -1.76 16.44
C ARG A 46 -7.55 -2.21 15.31
N CYS A 47 -7.22 -1.93 14.05
CA CYS A 47 -7.98 -2.44 12.90
C CYS A 47 -7.93 -3.96 12.82
N LEU A 48 -6.81 -4.57 13.20
CA LEU A 48 -6.64 -6.02 13.20
C LEU A 48 -7.23 -6.69 14.42
N ASN A 49 -7.38 -5.99 15.53
CA ASN A 49 -7.96 -6.53 16.75
C ASN A 49 -9.33 -5.91 17.06
N PRO A 50 -10.37 -6.18 16.25
CA PRO A 50 -11.72 -5.66 16.52
C PRO A 50 -12.28 -6.20 17.84
N SER A 51 -11.81 -7.36 18.31
CA SER A 51 -12.23 -7.97 19.58
C SER A 51 -11.73 -7.23 20.82
N GLY A 52 -10.66 -6.44 20.71
CA GLY A 52 -10.10 -5.68 21.83
C GLY A 52 -9.38 -6.52 22.89
N HIS A 53 -9.16 -7.83 22.66
CA HIS A 53 -8.54 -8.72 23.65
C HIS A 53 -7.04 -8.49 23.87
N GLY A 54 -6.42 -7.56 23.14
CA GLY A 54 -4.99 -7.23 23.27
C GLY A 54 -4.04 -8.26 22.63
N THR A 55 -4.57 -9.33 22.03
CA THR A 55 -3.83 -10.32 21.24
C THR A 55 -4.42 -10.42 19.83
N LEU A 56 -3.62 -10.84 18.85
CA LEU A 56 -4.06 -11.11 17.47
C LEU A 56 -4.19 -12.63 17.28
N ALA A 57 -5.39 -13.11 17.01
CA ALA A 57 -5.65 -14.49 16.62
C ALA A 57 -5.33 -14.71 15.14
N ARG A 58 -5.26 -15.98 14.69
CA ARG A 58 -4.99 -16.29 13.27
C ARG A 58 -6.02 -15.67 12.33
N GLY A 59 -7.29 -15.64 12.73
CA GLY A 59 -8.37 -15.04 11.95
C GLY A 59 -8.22 -13.53 11.76
N ASP A 60 -7.62 -12.82 12.72
CA ASP A 60 -7.38 -11.37 12.64
C ASP A 60 -6.39 -11.03 11.51
N TRP A 61 -5.47 -11.94 11.19
CA TRP A 61 -4.53 -11.79 10.07
C TRP A 61 -5.20 -11.90 8.71
N ASN A 62 -6.38 -12.54 8.62
CA ASN A 62 -7.12 -12.62 7.36
C ASN A 62 -7.53 -11.22 6.86
N ILE A 63 -7.74 -10.26 7.77
CA ILE A 63 -8.04 -8.86 7.39
C ILE A 63 -6.86 -8.26 6.63
N LEU A 64 -5.62 -8.48 7.07
CA LEU A 64 -4.44 -8.01 6.32
C LEU A 64 -4.30 -8.72 4.97
N GLN A 65 -4.63 -10.01 4.91
CA GLN A 65 -4.59 -10.74 3.65
C GLN A 65 -5.62 -10.19 2.66
N GLN A 66 -6.83 -9.88 3.13
CA GLN A 66 -7.87 -9.25 2.31
C GLN A 66 -7.42 -7.87 1.83
N VAL A 67 -6.94 -7.00 2.71
CA VAL A 67 -6.43 -5.67 2.32
C VAL A 67 -5.28 -5.78 1.32
N LYS A 68 -4.39 -6.76 1.49
CA LYS A 68 -3.33 -7.03 0.52
C LYS A 68 -3.93 -7.41 -0.84
N GLN A 69 -4.88 -8.35 -0.88
CA GLN A 69 -5.54 -8.76 -2.12
C GLN A 69 -6.27 -7.60 -2.80
N ASP A 70 -6.94 -6.74 -2.05
CA ASP A 70 -7.63 -5.56 -2.59
C ASP A 70 -6.65 -4.57 -3.23
N VAL A 71 -5.47 -4.39 -2.64
CA VAL A 71 -4.38 -3.56 -3.21
C VAL A 71 -3.82 -4.21 -4.47
N GLU A 72 -3.58 -5.51 -4.48
CA GLU A 72 -3.10 -6.24 -5.66
C GLU A 72 -4.11 -6.18 -6.81
N GLN A 73 -5.40 -6.36 -6.51
CA GLN A 73 -6.49 -6.23 -7.48
C GLN A 73 -6.57 -4.82 -8.06
N SER A 74 -6.45 -3.80 -7.20
CA SER A 74 -6.40 -2.39 -7.62
C SER A 74 -5.28 -2.10 -8.61
N LEU A 75 -4.11 -2.71 -8.40
CA LEU A 75 -2.95 -2.58 -9.30
C LEU A 75 -3.24 -3.25 -10.65
N ILE A 76 -3.78 -4.47 -10.63
CA ILE A 76 -4.14 -5.22 -11.84
C ILE A 76 -5.14 -4.44 -12.68
N GLU A 77 -6.23 -3.94 -12.07
CA GLU A 77 -7.27 -3.19 -12.79
C GLU A 77 -6.73 -1.91 -13.41
N CYS A 78 -5.89 -1.17 -12.69
CA CYS A 78 -5.26 0.04 -13.21
C CYS A 78 -4.35 -0.28 -14.41
N VAL A 79 -3.52 -1.31 -14.31
CA VAL A 79 -2.58 -1.71 -15.38
C VAL A 79 -3.34 -2.21 -16.61
N GLN A 80 -4.32 -3.09 -16.42
CA GLN A 80 -5.16 -3.59 -17.52
C GLN A 80 -5.94 -2.46 -18.19
N TYR A 81 -6.44 -1.50 -17.42
CA TYR A 81 -7.09 -0.32 -17.97
C TYR A 81 -6.13 0.52 -18.84
N LEU A 82 -4.94 0.83 -18.31
CA LEU A 82 -3.93 1.61 -19.03
C LEU A 82 -3.55 0.93 -20.35
N LEU A 83 -3.23 -0.36 -20.31
CA LEU A 83 -2.87 -1.12 -21.51
C LEU A 83 -4.01 -1.17 -22.53
N ARG A 84 -5.26 -1.31 -22.08
CA ARG A 84 -6.42 -1.28 -22.99
C ARG A 84 -6.59 0.08 -23.66
N VAL A 85 -6.33 1.18 -22.95
CA VAL A 85 -6.41 2.54 -23.52
C VAL A 85 -5.20 2.87 -24.39
N SER A 86 -4.06 2.20 -24.21
CA SER A 86 -2.80 2.47 -24.91
C SER A 86 -2.39 1.42 -25.94
N ASP A 87 -3.35 0.66 -26.48
CA ASP A 87 -3.13 -0.37 -27.50
C ASP A 87 -2.07 -1.41 -27.07
N HIS A 88 -2.13 -1.81 -25.80
CA HIS A 88 -1.22 -2.76 -25.15
C HIS A 88 0.26 -2.34 -25.12
N SER A 89 0.55 -1.05 -25.32
CA SER A 89 1.92 -0.50 -25.25
C SER A 89 2.14 0.30 -23.96
N TRP A 90 3.19 -0.06 -23.22
CA TRP A 90 3.61 0.62 -21.99
C TRP A 90 4.16 2.03 -22.26
N THR A 91 4.94 2.21 -23.33
CA THR A 91 5.49 3.51 -23.72
C THR A 91 4.38 4.47 -24.13
N THR A 92 3.37 3.96 -24.83
CA THR A 92 2.16 4.71 -25.18
C THR A 92 1.30 5.02 -23.95
N ALA A 93 1.24 4.10 -22.97
CA ALA A 93 0.53 4.36 -21.71
C ALA A 93 1.17 5.53 -20.95
N TRP A 94 2.50 5.54 -20.86
CA TRP A 94 3.23 6.61 -20.19
C TRP A 94 3.12 7.93 -20.92
N SER A 95 3.26 7.96 -22.26
CA SER A 95 3.11 9.21 -23.02
C SER A 95 1.69 9.80 -22.93
N LYS A 96 0.67 8.95 -22.69
CA LYS A 96 -0.71 9.41 -22.41
C LYS A 96 -0.90 9.92 -20.98
N LEU A 97 -0.02 9.57 -20.04
CA LEU A 97 -0.04 10.02 -18.65
C LEU A 97 0.84 11.25 -18.42
N ASP A 98 1.98 11.33 -19.09
CA ASP A 98 2.94 12.44 -19.01
C ASP A 98 2.61 13.54 -20.00
N LEU A 99 1.64 14.37 -19.61
CA LEU A 99 1.04 15.39 -20.45
C LEU A 99 1.89 16.65 -20.59
N GLU A 100 2.74 16.87 -19.59
CA GLU A 100 3.59 18.05 -19.49
C GLU A 100 5.05 17.72 -19.84
N CYS A 101 5.34 16.46 -20.20
CA CYS A 101 6.68 15.95 -20.53
C CYS A 101 7.69 16.23 -19.41
N GLU A 102 7.28 16.09 -18.14
CA GLU A 102 8.13 16.39 -16.99
C GLU A 102 8.99 15.18 -16.56
N ASP A 103 8.88 14.04 -17.26
CA ASP A 103 9.53 12.74 -16.95
C ASP A 103 9.18 12.17 -15.55
N GLN A 104 8.44 12.94 -14.75
CA GLN A 104 8.05 12.65 -13.38
C GLN A 104 6.63 13.17 -13.13
N LEU A 105 5.80 12.35 -12.48
CA LEU A 105 4.44 12.71 -12.12
C LEU A 105 4.32 12.79 -10.62
N ASP A 106 3.88 13.92 -10.10
CA ASP A 106 3.43 13.99 -8.72
C ASP A 106 2.07 13.28 -8.54
N ARG A 107 1.65 13.16 -7.29
CA ARG A 107 0.41 12.48 -6.92
C ARG A 107 -0.83 13.11 -7.56
N SER A 108 -0.87 14.44 -7.66
CA SER A 108 -2.00 15.18 -8.19
C SER A 108 -2.08 15.08 -9.72
N THR A 109 -0.94 15.20 -10.40
CA THR A 109 -0.82 15.03 -11.86
C THR A 109 -1.18 13.61 -12.26
N TRP A 110 -0.69 12.59 -11.52
CA TRP A 110 -1.07 11.19 -11.74
C TRP A 110 -2.59 10.96 -11.66
N GLN A 111 -3.23 11.48 -10.61
CA GLN A 111 -4.67 11.31 -10.42
C GLN A 111 -5.48 12.06 -11.49
N ALA A 112 -5.06 13.27 -11.85
CA ALA A 112 -5.69 14.05 -12.91
C ALA A 112 -5.55 13.37 -14.28
N ALA A 113 -4.36 12.85 -14.61
CA ALA A 113 -4.10 12.14 -15.85
C ALA A 113 -4.97 10.88 -15.99
N LEU A 114 -5.04 10.04 -14.94
CA LEU A 114 -5.90 8.86 -14.93
C LEU A 114 -7.39 9.20 -15.06
N THR A 115 -7.85 10.23 -14.33
CA THR A 115 -9.24 10.70 -14.42
C THR A 115 -9.57 11.18 -15.83
N ARG A 116 -8.63 11.88 -16.48
CA ARG A 116 -8.79 12.37 -17.85
C ARG A 116 -8.82 11.24 -18.89
N LEU A 117 -8.09 10.15 -18.64
CA LEU A 117 -8.17 8.94 -19.46
C LEU A 117 -9.51 8.21 -19.27
N GLY A 118 -10.21 8.44 -18.15
CA GLY A 118 -11.49 7.83 -17.80
C GLY A 118 -11.38 6.74 -16.73
N TYR A 119 -10.25 6.65 -16.03
CA TYR A 119 -10.07 5.74 -14.90
C TYR A 119 -10.54 6.38 -13.60
N HIS A 120 -11.50 5.74 -12.93
CA HIS A 120 -12.08 6.21 -11.67
C HIS A 120 -11.81 5.25 -10.49
N GLY A 121 -10.84 4.33 -10.65
CA GLY A 121 -10.45 3.42 -9.58
C GLY A 121 -9.52 4.06 -8.53
N PRO A 122 -8.93 3.25 -7.63
CA PRO A 122 -8.09 3.72 -6.52
C PRO A 122 -6.69 4.18 -6.97
N ALA A 123 -6.63 5.23 -7.79
CA ALA A 123 -5.40 5.81 -8.34
C ALA A 123 -4.34 6.13 -7.27
N ASP A 124 -4.76 6.60 -6.10
CA ASP A 124 -3.87 6.93 -4.98
C ASP A 124 -3.15 5.71 -4.40
N VAL A 125 -3.86 4.57 -4.32
CA VAL A 125 -3.29 3.32 -3.79
C VAL A 125 -2.18 2.82 -4.73
N VAL A 126 -2.45 2.85 -6.03
CA VAL A 126 -1.48 2.49 -7.08
C VAL A 126 -0.25 3.39 -7.03
N PHE A 127 -0.45 4.71 -6.94
CA PHE A 127 0.64 5.68 -6.86
C PHE A 127 1.55 5.40 -5.66
N ARG A 128 0.97 5.32 -4.46
CA ARG A 128 1.73 5.09 -3.22
C ARG A 128 2.44 3.74 -3.20
N TYR A 129 1.84 2.72 -3.82
CA TYR A 129 2.49 1.42 -3.96
C TYR A 129 3.71 1.53 -4.88
N ALA A 130 3.57 2.17 -6.04
CA ALA A 130 4.63 2.28 -7.04
C ALA A 130 5.79 3.19 -6.59
N THR A 131 5.50 4.30 -5.89
CA THR A 131 6.55 5.26 -5.53
C THR A 131 7.40 4.83 -4.34
N SER A 132 6.98 3.82 -3.57
CA SER A 132 7.57 3.43 -2.27
C SER A 132 7.60 4.59 -1.26
N SER A 133 7.61 4.28 0.05
CA SER A 133 7.25 5.25 1.10
C SER A 133 8.12 6.51 1.23
N SER A 134 9.29 6.57 0.58
CA SER A 134 10.22 7.69 0.67
C SER A 134 10.11 8.70 -0.47
N GLU A 135 9.44 8.38 -1.57
CA GLU A 135 9.45 9.23 -2.76
C GLU A 135 8.04 9.65 -3.18
N THR A 136 7.89 10.93 -3.48
CA THR A 136 6.60 11.58 -3.80
C THR A 136 6.31 11.66 -5.29
N LEU A 137 7.22 11.14 -6.14
CA LEU A 137 7.17 11.27 -7.59
C LEU A 137 7.21 9.89 -8.25
N MET A 138 6.38 9.73 -9.27
CA MET A 138 6.35 8.59 -10.17
C MET A 138 7.24 8.87 -11.38
N THR A 139 8.23 8.01 -11.63
CA THR A 139 9.09 8.07 -12.82
C THR A 139 8.79 6.89 -13.73
N TRP A 140 9.26 6.94 -14.99
CA TRP A 140 9.14 5.82 -15.92
C TRP A 140 9.68 4.50 -15.33
N GLU A 141 10.81 4.53 -14.62
CA GLU A 141 11.41 3.34 -14.00
C GLU A 141 10.51 2.70 -12.93
N LYS A 142 9.73 3.51 -12.21
CA LYS A 142 8.76 3.01 -11.23
C LYS A 142 7.50 2.51 -11.88
N PHE A 143 7.06 3.22 -12.91
CA PHE A 143 5.89 2.85 -13.69
C PHE A 143 6.09 1.51 -14.40
N SER A 144 7.25 1.27 -15.00
CA SER A 144 7.56 -0.01 -15.66
C SER A 144 7.58 -1.20 -14.69
N LYS A 145 7.86 -0.99 -13.39
CA LYS A 145 7.75 -2.06 -12.38
C LYS A 145 6.31 -2.55 -12.19
N LEU A 146 5.30 -1.80 -12.65
CA LEU A 146 3.91 -2.25 -12.66
C LEU A 146 3.64 -3.32 -13.73
N GLU A 147 4.55 -3.52 -14.69
CA GLU A 147 4.45 -4.55 -15.72
C GLU A 147 4.28 -5.96 -15.15
N LYS A 148 4.83 -6.23 -13.96
CA LYS A 148 4.62 -7.51 -13.27
C LYS A 148 3.14 -7.83 -12.97
N TRP A 149 2.27 -6.82 -12.97
CA TRP A 149 0.83 -6.95 -12.74
C TRP A 149 0.02 -7.09 -14.02
N VAL A 150 0.68 -7.12 -15.18
CA VAL A 150 0.05 -7.60 -16.41
C VAL A 150 -0.22 -9.08 -16.18
N THR A 151 -1.46 -9.40 -15.81
CA THR A 151 -1.91 -10.78 -15.81
C THR A 151 -1.62 -11.30 -17.21
N GLN A 152 -0.81 -12.34 -17.34
CA GLN A 152 -0.73 -13.05 -18.61
C GLN A 152 -2.18 -13.34 -19.03
N PRO A 153 -2.50 -13.18 -20.34
CA PRO A 153 -3.82 -13.54 -20.81
C PRO A 153 -4.12 -14.91 -20.22
N PHE A 154 -5.27 -15.04 -19.56
CA PHE A 154 -5.83 -16.35 -19.28
C PHE A 154 -5.82 -17.03 -20.64
N ASP A 155 -4.90 -17.96 -20.88
CA ASP A 155 -4.92 -18.80 -22.05
C ASP A 155 -6.30 -19.42 -22.02
N ASP A 156 -7.19 -18.90 -22.86
CA ASP A 156 -8.55 -19.40 -23.00
C ASP A 156 -8.39 -20.88 -23.30
N ALA A 157 -8.75 -21.70 -22.32
CA ALA A 157 -8.67 -23.14 -22.39
C ALA A 157 -9.36 -23.59 -23.69
N LYS A 158 -8.54 -24.04 -24.64
CA LYS A 158 -8.99 -24.77 -25.83
C LYS A 158 -9.75 -26.03 -25.44
#